data_AF-A0A453P4A4-F1
#
_entry.id   AF-A0A453P4A4-F1
#
_cell.length_a   1.000
_cell.length_b   1.000
_cell.length_c   1.000
_cell.angle_alpha   90.00
_cell.angle_beta   90.00
_cell.angle_gamma   90.00
#
_symmetry.space_group_name_H-M   'P 1'
#
loop_
_entity.id
_entity.type
_entity.pdbx_description
1 polymer ?
#
loop_
_entity_poly.entity_id
_entity_poly.type
_entity_poly.pdbx_seq_one_letter_code
_entity_poly.pdbx_strand_id
1 'polypeptide(L)'
;MTTYRKVVYLDADTVVVKSIEDLFNCGKFCANLKHSERMNSGVMVVEPSETLFKDMMSKVDSLPSYTGGDQGFLNSYYAEFANSRVFDPNKPLTPEPETQRLSTLYNADVGLYMLANKWMVDEKELRVIHYTLGPLKPWDWWTAWLVKPVAVWQDVRQNLEESLPGTGGGKNPHDQLVVKILFILPFCMLLCGYYGSCFQTNKELLSMRTLCAFARQARYKYKSEEALPSYSTVGVASSSFGISNQKLSTGAHLKLPSYFGAIAVVVCFICALISLAFAFLVIPRQVMPWTGLLLMFEWTFVTFFLLFGGYLRFVYKWGSFSANHAGYGSLDSSENHTGTGHQGNTSDCDTASAFYWMGMATISTIAPLSPTVLGITA
;
A
#
# COMPACT_ATOMS: atom_id res chain seq x y z
N MET A 1 -38.63 -17.27 -2.72
CA MET A 1 -39.04 -15.92 -2.30
C MET A 1 -40.44 -15.54 -2.80
N THR A 2 -41.29 -16.50 -3.21
CA THR A 2 -42.65 -16.26 -3.76
C THR A 2 -43.65 -15.76 -2.73
N THR A 3 -43.29 -15.74 -1.44
CA THR A 3 -44.06 -15.12 -0.36
C THR A 3 -44.02 -13.59 -0.41
N TYR A 4 -43.07 -12.99 -1.14
CA TYR A 4 -42.97 -11.55 -1.32
C TYR A 4 -43.64 -11.13 -2.63
N ARG A 5 -44.44 -10.06 -2.58
CA ARG A 5 -45.02 -9.46 -3.79
C ARG A 5 -43.95 -8.87 -4.71
N LYS A 6 -42.93 -8.25 -4.12
CA LYS A 6 -41.85 -7.57 -4.84
C LYS A 6 -40.59 -7.56 -4.01
N VAL A 7 -39.45 -7.67 -4.67
CA VAL A 7 -38.12 -7.69 -4.07
C VAL A 7 -37.24 -6.68 -4.81
N VAL A 8 -36.47 -5.90 -4.06
CA VAL A 8 -35.38 -5.08 -4.61
C VAL A 8 -34.08 -5.82 -4.36
N TYR A 9 -33.41 -6.22 -5.43
CA TYR A 9 -32.08 -6.82 -5.41
C TYR A 9 -31.02 -5.72 -5.54
N LEU A 10 -29.97 -5.84 -4.72
CA LEU A 10 -28.82 -4.95 -4.69
C LEU A 10 -27.56 -5.82 -4.64
N ASP A 11 -26.59 -5.58 -5.52
CA ASP A 11 -25.27 -6.21 -5.43
C ASP A 11 -24.55 -5.78 -4.14
N ALA A 12 -23.69 -6.65 -3.62
CA ALA A 12 -22.99 -6.43 -2.35
C ALA A 12 -22.00 -5.25 -2.38
N ASP A 13 -21.66 -4.76 -3.57
CA ASP A 13 -20.82 -3.59 -3.81
C ASP A 13 -21.64 -2.35 -4.20
N THR A 14 -22.88 -2.27 -3.71
CA THR A 14 -23.73 -1.08 -3.79
C THR A 14 -23.90 -0.41 -2.42
N VAL A 15 -24.14 0.90 -2.43
CA VAL A 15 -24.46 1.69 -1.24
C VAL A 15 -25.70 2.52 -1.49
N VAL A 16 -26.69 2.37 -0.62
CA VAL A 16 -27.90 3.18 -0.60
C VAL A 16 -27.62 4.44 0.21
N VAL A 17 -27.69 5.60 -0.43
CA VAL A 17 -27.43 6.93 0.19
C VAL A 17 -28.71 7.73 0.47
N LYS A 18 -29.84 7.30 -0.10
CA LYS A 18 -31.18 7.85 0.14
C LYS A 18 -32.23 6.75 0.08
N SER A 19 -33.43 7.03 0.59
CA SER A 19 -34.56 6.10 0.47
C SER A 19 -34.81 5.67 -0.98
N ILE A 20 -35.07 4.38 -1.15
CA ILE A 20 -35.39 3.71 -2.42
C ILE A 20 -36.74 2.98 -2.35
N GLU A 21 -37.58 3.33 -1.38
CA GLU A 21 -38.89 2.70 -1.17
C GLU A 21 -39.83 2.86 -2.39
N ASP A 22 -39.64 3.93 -3.16
CA ASP A 22 -40.38 4.15 -4.40
C ASP A 22 -40.13 3.07 -5.46
N LEU A 23 -39.00 2.34 -5.41
CA LEU A 23 -38.75 1.21 -6.30
C LEU A 23 -39.81 0.10 -6.17
N PHE A 24 -40.51 -0.02 -5.04
CA PHE A 24 -41.60 -0.99 -4.88
C PHE A 24 -42.85 -0.67 -5.73
N ASN A 25 -42.89 0.53 -6.33
CA ASN A 25 -43.92 0.94 -7.30
C ASN A 25 -43.50 0.80 -8.77
N CYS A 26 -42.26 0.34 -9.03
CA CYS A 26 -41.81 0.04 -10.39
C CYS A 26 -42.54 -1.17 -10.96
N GLY A 27 -42.39 -1.47 -12.25
CA GLY A 27 -42.94 -2.66 -12.92
C GLY A 27 -42.48 -4.00 -12.34
N LYS A 28 -42.93 -5.10 -12.96
CA LYS A 28 -42.61 -6.48 -12.52
C LYS A 28 -41.12 -6.79 -12.59
N PHE A 29 -40.42 -6.25 -13.58
CA PHE A 29 -38.97 -6.29 -13.68
C PHE A 29 -38.42 -4.90 -14.00
N CYS A 30 -37.55 -4.38 -13.13
CA CYS A 30 -36.88 -3.11 -13.38
C CYS A 30 -35.39 -3.22 -13.17
N ALA A 31 -34.62 -2.55 -14.02
CA ALA A 31 -33.17 -2.45 -13.91
C ALA A 31 -32.71 -1.12 -14.52
N ASN A 32 -31.48 -0.71 -14.26
CA ASN A 32 -30.90 0.46 -14.92
C ASN A 32 -30.31 0.06 -16.28
N LEU A 33 -30.52 0.88 -17.32
CA LEU A 33 -29.68 0.81 -18.52
C LEU A 33 -28.39 1.58 -18.27
N LYS A 34 -27.25 0.95 -18.58
CA LYS A 34 -25.97 1.66 -18.62
C LYS A 34 -25.95 2.60 -19.83
N HIS A 35 -24.77 3.16 -20.14
CA HIS A 35 -24.53 3.93 -21.36
C HIS A 35 -24.62 3.10 -22.66
N SER A 36 -25.01 1.82 -22.59
CA SER A 36 -25.31 0.96 -23.72
C SER A 36 -26.78 0.53 -23.68
N GLU A 37 -27.28 -0.05 -24.77
CA GLU A 37 -28.61 -0.69 -24.83
C GLU A 37 -28.73 -1.94 -23.94
N ARG A 38 -27.83 -2.11 -22.97
CA ARG A 38 -27.76 -3.24 -22.04
C ARG A 38 -27.99 -2.78 -20.62
N MET A 39 -28.77 -3.56 -19.89
CA MET A 39 -29.03 -3.31 -18.48
C MET A 39 -27.88 -3.74 -17.59
N ASN A 40 -27.80 -3.10 -16.42
CA ASN A 40 -27.01 -3.54 -15.30
C ASN A 40 -27.87 -4.31 -14.30
N SER A 41 -27.41 -5.49 -13.90
CA SER A 41 -28.11 -6.35 -12.95
C SER A 41 -27.80 -6.06 -11.48
N GLY A 42 -26.94 -5.09 -11.16
CA GLY A 42 -26.56 -4.82 -9.77
C GLY A 42 -27.60 -4.06 -8.95
N VAL A 43 -28.62 -3.49 -9.60
CA VAL A 43 -29.83 -2.99 -8.91
C VAL A 43 -31.04 -3.38 -9.74
N MET A 44 -31.89 -4.24 -9.19
CA MET A 44 -33.08 -4.73 -9.85
C MET A 44 -34.31 -4.72 -8.95
N VAL A 45 -35.47 -4.49 -9.53
CA VAL A 45 -36.77 -4.76 -8.92
C VAL A 45 -37.33 -6.00 -9.59
N VAL A 46 -37.77 -6.98 -8.81
CA VAL A 46 -38.31 -8.24 -9.34
C VAL A 46 -39.61 -8.61 -8.63
N GLU A 47 -40.59 -9.06 -9.41
CA GLU A 47 -41.77 -9.78 -8.95
C GLU A 47 -41.43 -11.29 -8.89
N PRO A 48 -41.30 -11.89 -7.69
CA PRO A 48 -40.93 -13.29 -7.58
C PRO A 48 -42.00 -14.21 -8.20
N SER A 49 -41.61 -15.05 -9.15
CA SER A 49 -42.51 -15.99 -9.82
C SER A 49 -41.81 -17.33 -10.05
N GLU A 50 -42.43 -18.41 -9.56
CA GLU A 50 -41.89 -19.78 -9.76
C GLU A 50 -41.92 -20.19 -11.23
N THR A 51 -42.95 -19.77 -11.98
CA THR A 51 -43.06 -20.06 -13.41
C THR A 51 -41.97 -19.34 -14.20
N LEU A 52 -41.73 -18.06 -13.91
CA LEU A 52 -40.67 -17.26 -14.53
C LEU A 52 -39.28 -17.85 -14.20
N PHE A 53 -39.05 -18.24 -12.95
CA PHE A 53 -37.81 -18.88 -12.54
C PHE A 53 -37.55 -20.18 -13.29
N LYS A 54 -38.54 -21.08 -13.37
CA LYS A 54 -38.40 -22.35 -14.12
C LYS A 54 -38.13 -22.11 -15.60
N ASP A 55 -38.80 -21.13 -16.21
CA ASP A 55 -38.56 -20.75 -17.60
C ASP A 55 -37.14 -20.21 -17.81
N MET A 56 -36.66 -19.29 -16.96
CA MET A 56 -35.28 -18.81 -17.00
C MET A 56 -34.27 -19.96 -16.86
N MET A 57 -34.46 -20.83 -15.86
CA MET A 57 -33.57 -21.99 -15.63
C MET A 57 -33.53 -22.94 -16.82
N SER A 58 -34.66 -23.16 -17.50
CA SER A 58 -34.71 -24.01 -18.71
C SER A 58 -33.90 -23.45 -19.88
N LYS A 59 -33.57 -22.15 -19.85
CA LYS A 59 -32.87 -21.43 -20.92
C LYS A 59 -31.41 -21.11 -20.60
N VAL A 60 -30.93 -21.36 -19.38
CA VAL A 60 -29.56 -21.03 -18.94
C VAL A 60 -28.50 -21.64 -19.86
N ASP A 61 -28.69 -22.88 -20.31
CA ASP A 61 -27.74 -23.58 -21.18
C ASP A 61 -27.87 -23.20 -22.67
N SER A 62 -28.99 -22.58 -23.07
CA SER A 62 -29.32 -22.33 -24.48
C SER A 62 -29.25 -20.85 -24.89
N LEU A 63 -29.54 -19.92 -23.97
CA LEU A 63 -29.47 -18.49 -24.25
C LEU A 63 -28.03 -18.01 -24.12
N PRO A 64 -27.53 -17.20 -25.07
CA PRO A 64 -26.18 -16.66 -24.97
C PRO A 64 -26.05 -15.73 -23.75
N SER A 65 -24.89 -15.74 -23.09
CA SER A 65 -24.51 -14.74 -22.09
C SER A 65 -23.15 -14.15 -22.44
N TYR A 66 -23.13 -12.89 -22.87
CA TYR A 66 -21.89 -12.23 -23.30
C TYR A 66 -20.90 -11.97 -22.14
N THR A 67 -21.35 -12.06 -20.89
CA THR A 67 -20.51 -11.93 -19.69
C THR A 67 -20.15 -13.28 -19.06
N GLY A 68 -20.81 -14.37 -19.45
CA GLY A 68 -20.80 -15.63 -18.69
C GLY A 68 -21.55 -15.57 -17.34
N GLY A 69 -21.82 -14.37 -16.81
CA GLY A 69 -22.64 -14.14 -15.61
C GLY A 69 -24.12 -13.85 -15.86
N ASP A 70 -24.78 -13.42 -14.79
CA ASP A 70 -26.20 -13.04 -14.68
C ASP A 70 -26.57 -11.88 -15.61
N GLN A 71 -25.76 -10.81 -15.65
CA GLN A 71 -26.05 -9.62 -16.46
C GLN A 71 -26.21 -9.99 -17.93
N GLY A 72 -25.31 -10.82 -18.47
CA GLY A 72 -25.35 -11.25 -19.85
C GLY A 72 -26.56 -12.11 -20.16
N PHE A 73 -26.87 -13.07 -19.30
CA PHE A 73 -28.06 -13.93 -19.44
C PHE A 73 -29.35 -13.11 -19.41
N LEU A 74 -29.49 -12.23 -18.41
CA LEU A 74 -30.68 -11.41 -18.24
C LEU A 74 -30.89 -10.46 -19.42
N ASN A 75 -29.82 -9.87 -19.97
CA ASN A 75 -29.91 -9.04 -21.18
C ASN A 75 -30.40 -9.83 -22.40
N SER A 76 -30.01 -11.10 -22.53
CA SER A 76 -30.49 -11.98 -23.60
C SER A 76 -31.91 -12.49 -23.36
N TYR A 77 -32.28 -12.74 -22.11
CA TYR A 77 -33.63 -13.16 -21.73
C TYR A 77 -34.65 -12.02 -21.94
N TYR A 78 -34.32 -10.80 -21.51
CA TYR A 78 -35.12 -9.59 -21.71
C TYR A 78 -34.60 -8.76 -22.90
N ALA A 79 -34.57 -9.34 -24.10
CA ALA A 79 -34.01 -8.70 -25.30
C ALA A 79 -34.62 -7.31 -25.62
N GLU A 80 -35.91 -7.11 -25.32
CA GLU A 80 -36.62 -5.85 -25.55
C GLU A 80 -36.51 -4.86 -24.38
N PHE A 81 -35.71 -5.16 -23.35
CA PHE A 81 -35.63 -4.33 -22.14
C PHE A 81 -35.25 -2.88 -22.45
N ALA A 82 -34.38 -2.66 -23.44
CA ALA A 82 -33.95 -1.33 -23.85
C ALA A 82 -35.13 -0.41 -24.26
N ASN A 83 -36.19 -0.99 -24.83
CA ASN A 83 -37.39 -0.30 -25.27
C ASN A 83 -38.39 0.01 -24.14
N SER A 84 -38.12 -0.46 -22.91
CA SER A 84 -39.00 -0.25 -21.76
C SER A 84 -39.09 1.22 -21.37
N ARG A 85 -40.21 1.64 -20.79
CA ARG A 85 -40.39 3.03 -20.33
C ARG A 85 -39.54 3.30 -19.09
N VAL A 86 -39.05 4.54 -18.94
CA VAL A 86 -38.40 4.97 -17.71
C VAL A 86 -39.43 5.03 -16.57
N PHE A 87 -39.07 4.49 -15.42
CA PHE A 87 -39.85 4.56 -14.20
C PHE A 87 -39.87 6.00 -13.66
N ASP A 88 -41.07 6.54 -13.43
CA ASP A 88 -41.29 7.82 -12.75
C ASP A 88 -42.03 7.55 -11.43
N PRO A 89 -41.38 7.74 -10.27
CA PRO A 89 -42.00 7.56 -8.95
C PRO A 89 -43.29 8.35 -8.74
N ASN A 90 -43.43 9.51 -9.41
CA ASN A 90 -44.58 10.40 -9.24
C ASN A 90 -45.76 10.02 -10.13
N LYS A 91 -45.57 9.09 -11.07
CA LYS A 91 -46.58 8.69 -12.06
C LYS A 91 -46.58 7.16 -12.22
N PRO A 92 -46.95 6.40 -11.17
CA PRO A 92 -47.07 4.95 -11.26
C PRO A 92 -48.11 4.57 -12.31
N LEU A 93 -47.80 3.54 -13.11
CA LEU A 93 -48.66 3.08 -14.20
C LEU A 93 -49.61 1.97 -13.71
N THR A 94 -50.86 2.01 -14.18
CA THR A 94 -51.86 0.96 -13.97
C THR A 94 -52.48 0.56 -15.32
N PRO A 95 -52.46 -0.74 -15.71
CA PRO A 95 -51.84 -1.87 -15.00
C PRO A 95 -50.31 -1.74 -14.93
N GLU A 96 -49.71 -2.48 -13.99
CA GLU A 96 -48.26 -2.50 -13.79
C GLU A 96 -47.56 -3.07 -15.04
N PRO A 97 -46.56 -2.38 -15.61
CA PRO A 97 -45.84 -2.85 -16.79
C PRO A 97 -44.96 -4.07 -16.49
N GLU A 98 -44.78 -4.95 -17.48
CA GLU A 98 -43.89 -6.11 -17.38
C GLU A 98 -42.43 -5.68 -17.11
N THR A 99 -41.96 -4.64 -17.80
CA THR A 99 -40.60 -4.11 -17.63
C THR A 99 -40.57 -2.58 -17.57
N GLN A 100 -39.68 -2.02 -16.76
CA GLN A 100 -39.36 -0.58 -16.75
C GLN A 100 -37.87 -0.31 -16.52
N ARG A 101 -37.40 0.84 -17.00
CA ARG A 101 -36.02 1.29 -16.81
C ARG A 101 -35.89 2.18 -15.60
N LEU A 102 -34.97 1.84 -14.72
CA LEU A 102 -34.56 2.70 -13.62
C LEU A 102 -33.66 3.83 -14.13
N SER A 103 -33.87 5.03 -13.61
CA SER A 103 -32.94 6.15 -13.79
C SER A 103 -31.55 5.82 -13.20
N THR A 104 -30.49 6.42 -13.74
CA THR A 104 -29.11 6.31 -13.22
C THR A 104 -29.01 6.71 -11.74
N LEU A 105 -29.96 7.49 -11.22
CA LEU A 105 -30.06 7.83 -9.78
C LEU A 105 -30.09 6.58 -8.88
N TYR A 106 -30.70 5.49 -9.35
CA TYR A 106 -30.86 4.24 -8.59
C TYR A 106 -29.75 3.21 -8.86
N ASN A 107 -28.79 3.52 -9.72
CA ASN A 107 -27.67 2.63 -10.01
C ASN A 107 -26.52 3.45 -10.62
N ALA A 108 -25.95 4.34 -9.81
CA ALA A 108 -24.91 5.25 -10.26
C ALA A 108 -23.56 4.51 -10.36
N ASP A 109 -23.06 4.38 -11.58
CA ASP A 109 -21.88 3.59 -11.91
C ASP A 109 -20.57 4.35 -11.58
N VAL A 110 -19.82 3.87 -10.58
CA VAL A 110 -18.52 4.44 -10.19
C VAL A 110 -17.48 4.32 -11.31
N GLY A 111 -17.56 3.30 -12.16
CA GLY A 111 -16.71 3.16 -13.34
C GLY A 111 -16.93 4.30 -14.33
N LEU A 112 -18.18 4.72 -14.54
CA LEU A 112 -18.49 5.88 -15.37
C LEU A 112 -18.04 7.19 -14.72
N TYR A 113 -18.18 7.31 -13.39
CA TYR A 113 -17.64 8.44 -12.63
C TYR A 113 -16.13 8.60 -12.85
N MET A 114 -15.36 7.51 -12.78
CA MET A 114 -13.90 7.55 -12.96
C MET A 114 -13.49 8.02 -14.35
N LEU A 115 -14.27 7.70 -15.38
CA LEU A 115 -14.01 8.17 -16.74
C LEU A 115 -14.39 9.64 -16.94
N ALA A 116 -15.47 10.10 -16.32
CA ALA A 116 -15.99 11.46 -16.49
C ALA A 116 -15.45 12.46 -15.46
N ASN A 117 -14.83 11.98 -14.38
CA ASN A 117 -14.47 12.73 -13.17
C ASN A 117 -15.62 13.55 -12.57
N LYS A 118 -16.87 13.10 -12.77
CA LYS A 118 -18.09 13.69 -12.25
C LYS A 118 -19.24 12.70 -12.33
N TRP A 119 -20.26 12.90 -11.50
CA TRP A 119 -21.54 12.20 -11.67
C TRP A 119 -22.26 12.71 -12.92
N MET A 120 -22.93 11.80 -13.63
CA MET A 120 -23.75 12.13 -14.81
C MET A 120 -25.13 12.70 -14.43
N VAL A 121 -25.42 12.74 -13.15
CA VAL A 121 -26.65 13.20 -12.52
C VAL A 121 -26.29 14.13 -11.35
N ASP A 122 -27.25 14.88 -10.83
CA ASP A 122 -27.03 15.67 -9.62
C ASP A 122 -26.65 14.73 -8.46
N GLU A 123 -25.47 14.97 -7.87
CA GLU A 123 -24.94 14.22 -6.73
C GLU A 123 -25.92 14.24 -5.56
N LYS A 124 -26.61 15.36 -5.37
CA LYS A 124 -27.61 15.50 -4.31
C LYS A 124 -28.82 14.62 -4.53
N GLU A 125 -29.10 14.15 -5.73
CA GLU A 125 -30.26 13.31 -6.05
C GLU A 125 -29.92 11.82 -6.13
N LEU A 126 -28.65 11.45 -5.98
CA LEU A 126 -28.22 10.06 -5.97
C LEU A 126 -28.94 9.26 -4.89
N ARG A 127 -29.28 8.01 -5.22
CA ARG A 127 -29.96 7.09 -4.31
C ARG A 127 -29.16 5.83 -4.06
N VAL A 128 -28.58 5.26 -5.11
CA VAL A 128 -27.70 4.09 -5.00
C VAL A 128 -26.43 4.32 -5.81
N ILE A 129 -25.29 4.09 -5.17
CA ILE A 129 -23.96 4.11 -5.80
C ILE A 129 -23.50 2.66 -5.97
N HIS A 130 -23.01 2.31 -7.15
CA HIS A 130 -22.57 0.95 -7.50
C HIS A 130 -21.08 0.95 -7.88
N TYR A 131 -20.28 0.21 -7.11
CA TYR A 131 -18.83 0.10 -7.27
C TYR A 131 -18.43 -0.98 -8.29
N THR A 132 -18.80 -0.71 -9.55
CA THR A 132 -18.65 -1.59 -10.73
C THR A 132 -17.20 -1.85 -11.17
N LEU A 133 -16.23 -1.12 -10.64
CA LEU A 133 -14.81 -1.28 -11.00
C LEU A 133 -14.26 -2.55 -10.35
N GLY A 134 -14.26 -3.65 -11.12
CA GLY A 134 -13.84 -4.98 -10.68
C GLY A 134 -12.63 -5.03 -9.75
N PRO A 135 -11.46 -4.48 -10.13
CA PRO A 135 -10.25 -4.53 -9.29
C PRO A 135 -10.21 -3.47 -8.18
N LEU A 136 -11.11 -2.47 -8.20
CA LEU A 136 -11.11 -1.34 -7.27
C LEU A 136 -12.35 -1.40 -6.38
N LYS A 137 -12.35 -2.33 -5.42
CA LYS A 137 -13.48 -2.51 -4.52
C LYS A 137 -13.37 -1.62 -3.30
N PRO A 138 -14.50 -1.08 -2.81
CA PRO A 138 -14.47 0.01 -1.83
C PRO A 138 -14.05 -0.44 -0.42
N TRP A 139 -14.08 -1.74 -0.13
CA TRP A 139 -13.56 -2.31 1.11
C TRP A 139 -12.04 -2.44 1.14
N ASP A 140 -11.36 -2.27 0.00
CA ASP A 140 -9.91 -2.24 -0.05
C ASP A 140 -9.40 -0.87 0.41
N TRP A 141 -8.66 -0.84 1.52
CA TRP A 141 -8.21 0.41 2.14
C TRP A 141 -7.48 1.35 1.16
N TRP A 142 -6.76 0.81 0.18
CA TRP A 142 -5.96 1.56 -0.77
C TRP A 142 -6.79 2.21 -1.89
N THR A 143 -7.99 1.70 -2.20
CA THR A 143 -8.82 2.28 -3.27
C THR A 143 -9.39 3.64 -2.89
N ALA A 144 -9.50 3.93 -1.58
CA ALA A 144 -9.95 5.23 -1.09
C ALA A 144 -9.05 6.40 -1.57
N TRP A 145 -7.78 6.12 -1.86
CA TRP A 145 -6.82 7.11 -2.37
C TRP A 145 -6.87 7.27 -3.89
N LEU A 146 -7.61 6.40 -4.59
CA LEU A 146 -7.69 6.38 -6.06
C LEU A 146 -9.08 6.74 -6.57
N VAL A 147 -10.12 6.41 -5.80
CA VAL A 147 -11.53 6.47 -6.22
C VAL A 147 -12.31 7.31 -5.23
N LYS A 148 -12.56 8.58 -5.56
CA LYS A 148 -13.20 9.55 -4.65
C LYS A 148 -14.55 9.07 -4.06
N PRO A 149 -15.47 8.43 -4.81
CA PRO A 149 -16.71 7.91 -4.25
C PRO A 149 -16.54 6.93 -3.07
N VAL A 150 -15.40 6.25 -2.94
CA VAL A 150 -15.12 5.32 -1.83
C VAL A 150 -15.22 6.00 -0.46
N ALA A 151 -15.04 7.32 -0.37
CA ALA A 151 -15.29 8.06 0.87
C ALA A 151 -16.73 7.81 1.40
N VAL A 152 -17.73 7.84 0.51
CA VAL A 152 -19.13 7.57 0.87
C VAL A 152 -19.31 6.14 1.42
N TRP A 153 -18.62 5.16 0.84
CA TRP A 153 -18.61 3.80 1.37
C TRP A 153 -18.04 3.76 2.79
N GLN A 154 -16.91 4.43 3.03
CA GLN A 154 -16.26 4.41 4.35
C GLN A 154 -17.11 5.14 5.41
N ASP A 155 -17.80 6.21 5.04
CA ASP A 155 -18.72 6.93 5.92
C ASP A 155 -19.91 6.04 6.31
N VAL A 156 -20.53 5.34 5.36
CA VAL A 156 -21.61 4.38 5.65
C VAL A 156 -21.07 3.22 6.49
N ARG A 157 -19.94 2.63 6.08
CA ARG A 157 -19.30 1.50 6.76
C ARG A 157 -19.07 1.78 8.25
N GLN A 158 -18.58 2.97 8.60
CA GLN A 158 -18.29 3.35 9.98
C GLN A 158 -19.52 3.41 10.88
N ASN A 159 -20.68 3.72 10.30
CA ASN A 159 -21.94 3.83 11.02
C ASN A 159 -22.71 2.50 11.10
N LEU A 160 -22.19 1.42 10.50
CA LEU A 160 -22.84 0.12 10.56
C LEU A 160 -22.84 -0.44 11.98
N GLU A 161 -24.02 -0.80 12.45
CA GLU A 161 -24.19 -1.54 13.69
C GLU A 161 -23.56 -2.93 13.60
N GLU A 162 -23.32 -3.51 14.76
CA GLU A 162 -22.74 -4.82 14.90
C GLU A 162 -23.75 -5.90 14.55
N SER A 163 -23.51 -6.61 13.44
CA SER A 163 -24.31 -7.77 13.05
C SER A 163 -23.86 -9.07 13.73
N LEU A 164 -22.58 -9.15 14.07
CA LEU A 164 -21.92 -10.28 14.74
C LEU A 164 -20.84 -9.73 15.70
N PRO A 165 -20.47 -10.47 16.76
CA PRO A 165 -19.43 -10.06 17.72
C PRO A 165 -18.16 -9.47 17.06
N GLY A 166 -17.93 -8.17 17.25
CA GLY A 166 -16.79 -7.42 16.74
C GLY A 166 -16.87 -6.95 15.28
N THR A 167 -18.02 -7.03 14.61
CA THR A 167 -18.19 -6.58 13.21
C THR A 167 -18.64 -5.14 13.04
N GLY A 168 -19.01 -4.45 14.13
CA GLY A 168 -19.44 -3.05 14.09
C GLY A 168 -18.46 -2.13 13.37
N GLY A 169 -18.97 -1.23 12.54
CA GLY A 169 -18.17 -0.39 11.66
C GLY A 169 -17.51 -1.13 10.50
N GLY A 170 -18.04 -2.30 10.11
CA GLY A 170 -17.47 -3.18 9.08
C GLY A 170 -16.09 -3.72 9.44
N LYS A 171 -15.85 -3.99 10.73
CA LYS A 171 -14.58 -4.52 11.25
C LYS A 171 -14.59 -6.04 11.26
N ASN A 172 -13.41 -6.63 11.43
CA ASN A 172 -13.23 -8.07 11.61
C ASN A 172 -12.26 -8.31 12.79
N PRO A 173 -12.64 -9.11 13.81
CA PRO A 173 -11.77 -9.41 14.95
C PRO A 173 -10.39 -9.97 14.56
N HIS A 174 -10.33 -10.81 13.52
CA HIS A 174 -9.07 -11.38 13.03
C HIS A 174 -8.17 -10.30 12.43
N ASP A 175 -8.73 -9.44 11.56
CA ASP A 175 -7.98 -8.35 10.94
C ASP A 175 -7.50 -7.35 11.99
N GLN A 176 -8.30 -7.08 13.02
CA GLN A 176 -7.89 -6.23 14.14
C GLN A 176 -6.71 -6.82 14.90
N LEU A 177 -6.70 -8.13 15.15
CA LEU A 177 -5.58 -8.81 15.80
C LEU A 177 -4.32 -8.70 14.95
N VAL A 178 -4.42 -8.96 13.65
CA VAL A 178 -3.31 -8.82 12.70
C VAL A 178 -2.77 -7.39 12.73
N VAL A 179 -3.63 -6.38 12.60
CA VAL A 179 -3.25 -4.96 12.67
C VAL A 179 -2.51 -4.65 13.97
N LYS A 180 -3.00 -5.11 15.13
CA LYS A 180 -2.32 -4.91 16.42
C LYS A 180 -0.93 -5.53 16.44
N ILE A 181 -0.78 -6.76 15.92
CA ILE A 181 0.52 -7.43 15.80
C ILE A 181 1.46 -6.63 14.90
N LEU A 182 0.97 -6.17 13.74
CA LEU A 182 1.74 -5.40 12.77
C LEU A 182 2.23 -4.07 13.32
N PHE A 183 1.46 -3.42 14.20
CA PHE A 183 1.90 -2.22 14.90
C PHE A 183 2.93 -2.53 16.00
N ILE A 184 2.81 -3.62 16.74
CA ILE A 184 3.69 -3.94 17.89
C ILE A 184 5.06 -4.47 17.41
N LEU A 185 5.07 -5.26 16.36
CA LEU A 185 6.25 -6.03 15.93
C LEU A 185 7.47 -5.15 15.58
N PRO A 186 7.35 -4.03 14.86
CA PRO A 186 8.48 -3.13 14.61
C PRO A 186 9.09 -2.56 15.89
N PHE A 187 8.27 -2.20 16.89
CA PHE A 187 8.78 -1.75 18.20
C PHE A 187 9.50 -2.88 18.94
N CYS A 188 8.98 -4.11 18.91
CA CYS A 188 9.65 -5.26 19.48
C CYS A 188 11.01 -5.51 18.80
N MET A 189 11.09 -5.39 17.47
CA MET A 189 12.34 -5.54 16.71
C MET A 189 13.36 -4.45 17.08
N LEU A 190 12.92 -3.21 17.24
CA LEU A 190 13.77 -2.09 17.67
C LEU A 190 14.27 -2.29 19.10
N LEU A 191 13.39 -2.68 20.03
CA LEU A 191 13.75 -2.96 21.42
C LEU A 191 14.72 -4.14 21.50
N CYS A 192 14.46 -5.25 20.81
CA CYS A 192 15.37 -6.40 20.81
C CYS A 192 16.73 -6.06 20.16
N GLY A 193 16.74 -5.26 19.09
CA GLY A 193 17.98 -4.76 18.49
C GLY A 193 18.78 -3.86 19.45
N TYR A 194 18.08 -2.98 20.17
CA TYR A 194 18.68 -2.11 21.19
C TYR A 194 19.23 -2.91 22.37
N TYR A 195 18.45 -3.83 22.94
CA TYR A 195 18.88 -4.68 24.05
C TYR A 195 20.01 -5.64 23.65
N GLY A 196 19.99 -6.20 22.44
CA GLY A 196 21.09 -7.01 21.92
C GLY A 196 22.38 -6.20 21.80
N SER A 197 22.28 -4.96 21.32
CA SER A 197 23.42 -4.03 21.29
C SER A 197 23.92 -3.65 22.69
N CYS A 198 23.00 -3.39 23.65
CA CYS A 198 23.31 -3.08 25.05
C CYS A 198 23.91 -4.25 25.84
N PHE A 199 23.42 -5.48 25.64
CA PHE A 199 23.94 -6.65 26.35
C PHE A 199 25.35 -7.02 25.88
N GLN A 200 25.65 -6.78 24.61
CA GLN A 200 26.99 -6.96 24.05
C GLN A 200 27.97 -5.85 24.47
N THR A 201 27.47 -4.70 24.92
CA THR A 201 28.24 -3.56 25.45
C THR A 201 28.37 -3.52 26.97
N ASN A 202 27.84 -4.50 27.72
CA ASN A 202 27.97 -4.56 29.19
C ASN A 202 29.40 -4.90 29.70
N LYS A 203 30.41 -4.92 28.81
CA LYS A 203 31.84 -4.82 29.17
C LYS A 203 32.38 -3.39 29.22
N GLU A 204 31.59 -2.39 28.81
CA GLU A 204 31.99 -0.99 28.67
C GLU A 204 31.29 -0.09 29.71
N LEU A 205 31.46 -0.39 31.01
CA LEU A 205 31.23 0.59 32.10
C LEU A 205 32.29 1.73 32.09
N LEU A 206 32.85 2.05 30.92
CA LEU A 206 33.82 3.12 30.67
C LEU A 206 33.27 4.20 29.71
N SER A 207 32.00 4.11 29.30
CA SER A 207 31.39 5.00 28.28
C SER A 207 31.18 6.47 28.72
N MET A 208 31.38 6.83 29.99
CA MET A 208 31.38 8.24 30.40
C MET A 208 32.70 8.97 30.12
N ARG A 209 33.80 8.25 29.84
CA ARG A 209 35.08 8.87 29.42
C ARG A 209 35.09 9.27 27.94
N THR A 210 34.31 8.62 27.09
CA THR A 210 34.28 8.83 25.63
C THR A 210 33.46 10.04 25.20
N LEU A 211 32.37 10.39 25.88
CA LEU A 211 31.63 11.64 25.63
C LEU A 211 32.47 12.89 25.93
N CYS A 212 33.25 12.87 27.02
CA CYS A 212 34.20 13.93 27.31
C CYS A 212 35.39 13.96 26.33
N ALA A 213 35.81 12.81 25.79
CA ALA A 213 36.84 12.76 24.76
C ALA A 213 36.34 13.31 23.42
N PHE A 214 35.10 13.01 23.03
CA PHE A 214 34.48 13.53 21.80
C PHE A 214 34.20 15.04 21.90
N ALA A 215 33.76 15.53 23.06
CA ALA A 215 33.60 16.97 23.30
C ALA A 215 34.94 17.71 23.28
N ARG A 216 36.04 17.09 23.74
CA ARG A 216 37.40 17.64 23.60
C ARG A 216 37.85 17.63 22.15
N GLN A 217 37.62 16.55 21.42
CA GLN A 217 38.04 16.40 20.03
C GLN A 217 37.26 17.31 19.07
N ALA A 218 35.96 17.52 19.32
CA ALA A 218 35.14 18.51 18.63
C ALA A 218 35.58 19.95 18.94
N ARG A 219 35.96 20.25 20.20
CA ARG A 219 36.57 21.55 20.57
C ARG A 219 37.92 21.77 19.89
N TYR A 220 38.74 20.72 19.75
CA TYR A 220 40.02 20.82 19.04
C TYR A 220 39.82 21.04 17.54
N LYS A 221 38.88 20.33 16.89
CA LYS A 221 38.53 20.51 15.48
C LYS A 221 37.91 21.87 15.15
N TYR A 222 37.16 22.47 16.08
CA TYR A 222 36.59 23.81 15.90
C TYR A 222 37.65 24.93 16.06
N LYS A 223 38.76 24.64 16.74
CA LYS A 223 39.81 25.63 17.02
C LYS A 223 40.96 25.60 15.99
N SER A 224 41.02 24.56 15.16
CA SER A 224 41.88 24.49 13.97
C SER A 224 41.08 24.95 12.74
N GLU A 225 41.48 26.05 12.10
CA GLU A 225 40.96 26.49 10.79
C GLU A 225 41.34 25.50 9.68
N GLU A 226 40.75 24.30 9.68
CA GLU A 226 40.80 23.37 8.56
C GLU A 226 39.41 23.25 7.93
N ALA A 227 39.33 23.55 6.64
CA ALA A 227 38.09 23.55 5.87
C ALA A 227 37.39 22.18 5.93
N LEU A 228 36.07 22.21 6.13
CA LEU A 228 35.21 21.03 6.14
C LEU A 228 35.40 20.18 4.86
N PRO A 229 35.38 18.84 4.95
CA PRO A 229 35.30 17.99 3.77
C PRO A 229 33.92 18.15 3.13
N SER A 230 33.88 18.84 2.00
CA SER A 230 32.72 18.92 1.13
C SER A 230 32.30 17.50 0.72
N TYR A 231 31.12 17.08 1.17
CA TYR A 231 30.42 15.91 0.64
C TYR A 231 30.30 16.08 -0.88
N SER A 232 31.04 15.28 -1.64
CA SER A 232 31.08 15.37 -3.09
C SER A 232 29.70 15.01 -3.64
N THR A 233 29.07 16.01 -4.25
CA THR A 233 27.89 15.86 -5.10
C THR A 233 28.21 14.90 -6.24
N VAL A 234 27.26 14.02 -6.55
CA VAL A 234 27.29 13.15 -7.73
C VAL A 234 27.24 14.05 -8.97
N GLY A 235 28.41 14.33 -9.54
CA GLY A 235 28.59 15.09 -10.77
C GLY A 235 28.59 14.17 -11.98
N VAL A 236 27.58 14.35 -12.84
CA VAL A 236 27.49 13.80 -14.20
C VAL A 236 28.76 14.14 -14.98
N ALA A 237 29.32 13.14 -15.67
CA ALA A 237 30.51 13.30 -16.48
C ALA A 237 30.25 14.24 -17.67
N SER A 238 31.07 15.28 -17.78
CA SER A 238 31.22 16.10 -18.99
C SER A 238 32.70 16.17 -19.37
N SER A 239 32.95 15.94 -20.65
CA SER A 239 34.21 15.89 -21.36
C SER A 239 35.16 17.10 -21.18
N SER A 240 36.46 16.84 -21.10
CA SER A 240 37.53 17.36 -22.00
C SER A 240 38.89 17.62 -21.30
N PHE A 241 39.94 17.09 -21.94
CA PHE A 241 41.33 17.58 -22.04
C PHE A 241 42.07 18.26 -20.86
N GLY A 242 43.02 17.51 -20.30
CA GLY A 242 44.45 17.85 -20.20
C GLY A 242 44.90 19.04 -19.34
N ILE A 243 45.67 18.76 -18.27
CA ILE A 243 47.06 19.23 -18.04
C ILE A 243 47.65 18.47 -16.84
N SER A 244 48.96 18.22 -16.95
CA SER A 244 49.80 17.28 -16.22
C SER A 244 50.20 17.67 -14.79
N ASN A 245 50.66 16.63 -14.07
CA ASN A 245 51.67 16.63 -13.00
C ASN A 245 51.24 17.06 -11.60
N GLN A 246 50.77 16.08 -10.81
CA GLN A 246 51.30 15.90 -9.46
C GLN A 246 51.31 14.41 -9.08
N LYS A 247 52.52 13.90 -8.92
CA LYS A 247 52.87 12.54 -8.53
C LYS A 247 52.72 12.48 -7.00
N LEU A 248 51.61 11.92 -6.50
CA LEU A 248 51.44 11.61 -5.08
C LEU A 248 51.55 10.10 -4.86
N SER A 249 52.43 9.76 -3.93
CA SER A 249 52.88 8.42 -3.55
C SER A 249 51.74 7.45 -3.23
N THR A 250 51.92 6.23 -3.69
CA THR A 250 51.18 4.99 -3.45
C THR A 250 50.75 4.79 -1.99
N GLY A 251 49.44 4.82 -1.77
CA GLY A 251 48.74 4.15 -0.66
C GLY A 251 47.67 3.26 -1.28
N ALA A 252 47.61 1.99 -0.87
CA ALA A 252 46.75 0.96 -1.45
C ALA A 252 45.30 1.43 -1.61
N HIS A 253 44.92 1.78 -2.83
CA HIS A 253 43.55 2.11 -3.17
C HIS A 253 42.71 0.84 -3.09
N LEU A 254 41.94 0.68 -2.01
CA LEU A 254 40.71 -0.10 -2.03
C LEU A 254 39.71 0.59 -2.96
N LYS A 255 39.97 0.56 -4.27
CA LYS A 255 39.02 0.95 -5.29
C LYS A 255 38.03 -0.19 -5.43
N LEU A 256 36.86 -0.02 -4.81
CA LEU A 256 35.71 -0.86 -5.09
C LEU A 256 35.48 -0.85 -6.62
N PRO A 257 35.21 -2.01 -7.26
CA PRO A 257 35.06 -2.04 -8.72
C PRO A 257 34.00 -1.05 -9.20
N SER A 258 34.23 -0.39 -10.34
CA SER A 258 33.36 0.69 -10.84
C SER A 258 31.91 0.25 -11.08
N TYR A 259 31.68 -1.03 -11.38
CA TYR A 259 30.35 -1.62 -11.56
C TYR A 259 29.57 -1.79 -10.25
N PHE A 260 30.23 -1.71 -9.09
CA PHE A 260 29.61 -1.99 -7.80
C PHE A 260 28.54 -0.96 -7.42
N GLY A 261 28.76 0.31 -7.78
CA GLY A 261 27.76 1.36 -7.59
C GLY A 261 26.47 1.07 -8.39
N ALA A 262 26.61 0.64 -9.65
CA ALA A 262 25.46 0.28 -10.48
C ALA A 262 24.71 -0.93 -9.93
N ILE A 263 25.42 -1.96 -9.45
CA ILE A 263 24.81 -3.13 -8.80
C ILE A 263 24.05 -2.72 -7.54
N ALA A 264 24.63 -1.87 -6.69
CA ALA A 264 23.97 -1.40 -5.46
C ALA A 264 22.67 -0.64 -5.75
N VAL A 265 22.62 0.15 -6.83
CA VAL A 265 21.41 0.84 -7.28
C VAL A 265 20.34 -0.16 -7.73
N VAL A 266 20.70 -1.16 -8.54
CA VAL A 266 19.76 -2.20 -8.99
C VAL A 266 19.21 -2.98 -7.80
N VAL A 267 20.08 -3.41 -6.87
CA VAL A 267 19.67 -4.11 -5.65
C VAL A 267 18.75 -3.25 -4.79
N CYS A 268 19.03 -1.95 -4.67
CA CYS A 268 18.16 -1.00 -3.96
C CYS A 268 16.73 -0.98 -4.54
N PHE A 269 16.58 -0.85 -5.86
CA PHE A 269 15.26 -0.87 -6.49
C PHE A 269 14.55 -2.22 -6.32
N ILE A 270 15.26 -3.34 -6.43
CA ILE A 270 14.69 -4.67 -6.19
C ILE A 270 14.21 -4.80 -4.74
N CYS A 271 15.02 -4.38 -3.76
CA CYS A 271 14.63 -4.37 -2.35
C CYS A 271 13.40 -3.49 -2.13
N ALA A 272 13.32 -2.30 -2.74
CA ALA A 272 12.16 -1.42 -2.63
C ALA A 272 10.87 -2.06 -3.18
N LEU A 273 10.93 -2.71 -4.35
CA LEU A 273 9.80 -3.40 -4.94
C LEU A 273 9.33 -4.59 -4.10
N ILE A 274 10.27 -5.42 -3.62
CA ILE A 274 9.97 -6.55 -2.74
C ILE A 274 9.33 -6.06 -1.44
N SER A 275 9.84 -4.96 -0.87
CA SER A 275 9.35 -4.37 0.37
C SER A 275 7.92 -3.84 0.23
N LEU A 276 7.65 -3.14 -0.87
CA LEU A 276 6.32 -2.65 -1.19
C LEU A 276 5.33 -3.81 -1.40
N ALA A 277 5.72 -4.83 -2.18
CA ALA A 277 4.90 -6.01 -2.42
C ALA A 277 4.61 -6.76 -1.11
N PHE A 278 5.61 -6.93 -0.25
CA PHE A 278 5.46 -7.55 1.06
C PHE A 278 4.47 -6.78 1.94
N ALA A 279 4.56 -5.46 1.99
CA ALA A 279 3.63 -4.64 2.76
C ALA A 279 2.17 -4.83 2.28
N PHE A 280 1.92 -4.85 0.97
CA PHE A 280 0.58 -5.15 0.42
C PHE A 280 0.07 -6.56 0.76
N LEU A 281 0.96 -7.55 0.87
CA LEU A 281 0.57 -8.93 1.20
C LEU A 281 0.22 -9.10 2.68
N VAL A 282 0.91 -8.37 3.56
CA VAL A 282 0.78 -8.53 5.01
C VAL A 282 -0.36 -7.69 5.59
N ILE A 283 -0.66 -6.54 5.00
CA ILE A 283 -1.72 -5.63 5.49
C ILE A 283 -3.09 -6.17 5.06
N PRO A 284 -4.03 -6.41 6.00
CA PRO A 284 -5.36 -6.88 5.65
C PRO A 284 -6.07 -5.87 4.74
N ARG A 285 -6.81 -6.39 3.74
CA ARG A 285 -7.51 -5.55 2.74
C ARG A 285 -8.58 -4.66 3.37
N GLN A 286 -9.31 -5.17 4.36
CA GLN A 286 -10.48 -4.54 4.95
C GLN A 286 -10.16 -3.71 6.21
N VAL A 287 -9.12 -2.88 6.16
CA VAL A 287 -8.82 -1.91 7.24
C VAL A 287 -9.31 -0.51 6.88
N MET A 288 -9.17 0.45 7.80
CA MET A 288 -9.42 1.85 7.47
C MET A 288 -8.34 2.36 6.50
N PRO A 289 -8.68 3.26 5.55
CA PRO A 289 -7.72 3.82 4.59
C PRO A 289 -6.43 4.34 5.22
N TRP A 290 -6.56 5.11 6.31
CA TRP A 290 -5.41 5.66 7.05
C TRP A 290 -4.58 4.59 7.76
N THR A 291 -5.23 3.61 8.38
CA THR A 291 -4.52 2.49 9.03
C THR A 291 -3.72 1.70 8.02
N GLY A 292 -4.31 1.37 6.87
CA GLY A 292 -3.62 0.69 5.79
C GLY A 292 -2.46 1.50 5.23
N LEU A 293 -2.65 2.81 5.02
CA LEU A 293 -1.59 3.69 4.53
C LEU A 293 -0.41 3.79 5.51
N LEU A 294 -0.68 3.95 6.81
CA LEU A 294 0.37 4.04 7.82
C LEU A 294 1.17 2.74 7.90
N LEU A 295 0.47 1.59 7.98
CA LEU A 295 1.12 0.28 7.99
C LEU A 295 1.90 0.03 6.69
N MET A 296 1.42 0.53 5.55
CA MET A 296 2.11 0.42 4.26
C MET A 296 3.45 1.11 4.31
N PHE A 297 3.49 2.35 4.80
CA PHE A 297 4.74 3.08 4.98
C PHE A 297 5.67 2.35 5.95
N GLU A 298 5.17 2.01 7.14
CA GLU A 298 5.96 1.37 8.19
C GLU A 298 6.60 0.06 7.69
N TRP A 299 5.80 -0.84 7.13
CA TRP A 299 6.29 -2.15 6.70
C TRP A 299 7.15 -2.09 5.44
N THR A 300 6.87 -1.17 4.52
CA THR A 300 7.75 -0.94 3.36
C THR A 300 9.13 -0.46 3.84
N PHE A 301 9.19 0.49 4.77
CA PHE A 301 10.47 0.98 5.30
C PHE A 301 11.20 -0.10 6.10
N VAL A 302 10.53 -0.76 7.05
CA VAL A 302 11.14 -1.80 7.89
C VAL A 302 11.75 -2.91 7.01
N THR A 303 10.99 -3.42 6.05
CA THR A 303 11.50 -4.48 5.16
C THR A 303 12.59 -3.99 4.23
N PHE A 304 12.47 -2.79 3.68
CA PHE A 304 13.50 -2.19 2.84
C PHE A 304 14.83 -2.07 3.58
N PHE A 305 14.80 -1.57 4.81
CA PHE A 305 16.00 -1.43 5.63
C PHE A 305 16.60 -2.77 6.03
N LEU A 306 15.77 -3.78 6.33
CA LEU A 306 16.28 -5.13 6.61
C LEU A 306 16.97 -5.74 5.38
N LEU A 307 16.35 -5.63 4.20
CA LEU A 307 16.87 -6.19 2.95
C LEU A 307 18.10 -5.43 2.45
N PHE A 308 17.97 -4.12 2.21
CA PHE A 308 19.04 -3.30 1.67
C PHE A 308 20.15 -3.06 2.69
N GLY A 309 19.81 -2.84 3.97
CA GLY A 309 20.80 -2.78 5.05
C GLY A 309 21.50 -4.12 5.29
N GLY A 310 20.81 -5.25 5.07
CA GLY A 310 21.42 -6.59 5.03
C GLY A 310 22.42 -6.73 3.88
N TYR A 311 22.05 -6.29 2.68
CA TYR A 311 22.94 -6.23 1.53
C TYR A 311 24.19 -5.38 1.81
N LEU A 312 24.03 -4.15 2.32
CA LEU A 312 25.17 -3.27 2.64
C LEU A 312 26.10 -3.90 3.69
N ARG A 313 25.56 -4.56 4.72
CA ARG A 313 26.36 -5.28 5.71
C ARG A 313 27.11 -6.47 5.10
N PHE A 314 26.47 -7.21 4.19
CA PHE A 314 27.12 -8.27 3.44
C PHE A 314 28.28 -7.73 2.61
N VAL A 315 28.06 -6.65 1.86
CA VAL A 315 29.09 -5.97 1.06
C VAL A 315 30.26 -5.51 1.92
N TYR A 316 29.97 -4.88 3.06
CA TYR A 316 30.99 -4.41 3.99
C TYR A 316 31.86 -5.57 4.51
N LYS A 317 31.23 -6.65 4.99
CA LYS A 317 31.95 -7.84 5.48
C LYS A 317 32.76 -8.50 4.38
N TRP A 318 32.20 -8.61 3.17
CA TRP A 318 32.89 -9.15 2.01
C TRP A 318 34.14 -8.31 1.64
N GLY A 319 34.00 -6.99 1.63
CA GLY A 319 35.09 -6.06 1.39
C GLY A 319 36.19 -6.16 2.45
N SER A 320 35.82 -6.22 3.74
CA SER A 320 36.76 -6.39 4.86
C SER A 320 37.52 -7.72 4.77
N PHE A 321 36.82 -8.83 4.48
CA PHE A 321 37.45 -10.15 4.32
C PHE A 321 38.44 -10.19 3.14
N SER A 322 38.05 -9.59 2.02
CA SER A 322 38.88 -9.50 0.81
C SER A 322 40.13 -8.64 1.02
N ALA A 323 40.01 -7.54 1.78
CA ALA A 323 41.13 -6.68 2.15
C ALA A 323 42.13 -7.42 3.07
N ASN A 324 41.64 -8.21 4.03
CA ASN A 324 42.49 -8.99 4.92
C ASN A 324 43.23 -10.13 4.19
N HIS A 325 42.64 -10.73 3.16
CA HIS A 325 43.32 -11.72 2.31
C HIS A 325 44.37 -11.09 1.39
N ALA A 326 44.12 -9.89 0.85
CA ALA A 326 45.12 -9.17 0.06
C ALA A 326 46.33 -8.73 0.89
N GLY A 327 46.14 -8.47 2.20
CA GLY A 327 47.23 -8.19 3.14
C GLY A 327 48.12 -9.40 3.45
N TYR A 328 47.56 -10.62 3.46
CA TYR A 328 48.32 -11.86 3.68
C TYR A 328 49.08 -12.34 2.43
N GLY A 329 48.63 -11.97 1.23
CA GLY A 329 49.30 -12.33 -0.04
C GLY A 329 50.56 -11.51 -0.36
N SER A 330 50.88 -10.47 0.42
CA SER A 330 52.03 -9.57 0.20
C SER A 330 53.18 -9.78 1.20
N LEU A 331 53.15 -10.87 1.96
CA LEU A 331 54.21 -11.20 2.92
C LEU A 331 54.81 -12.58 2.61
N ASP A 332 55.45 -12.68 1.45
CA ASP A 332 56.37 -13.78 1.16
C ASP A 332 57.57 -13.26 0.37
N SER A 333 58.39 -12.44 1.03
CA SER A 333 59.86 -12.52 0.97
C SER A 333 60.47 -11.47 1.89
N SER A 334 61.51 -11.90 2.63
CA SER A 334 62.47 -11.09 3.39
C SER A 334 62.19 -10.86 4.90
N GLU A 335 62.81 -11.76 5.67
CA GLU A 335 63.65 -11.51 6.85
C GLU A 335 63.03 -11.01 8.18
N ASN A 336 63.01 -11.94 9.13
CA ASN A 336 63.47 -11.84 10.52
C ASN A 336 63.55 -10.43 11.14
N HIS A 337 62.61 -10.11 12.03
CA HIS A 337 62.95 -9.57 13.36
C HIS A 337 61.84 -9.88 14.37
N THR A 338 62.26 -10.48 15.47
CA THR A 338 61.47 -10.78 16.68
C THR A 338 60.96 -9.49 17.34
N GLY A 339 59.64 -9.35 17.42
CA GLY A 339 58.97 -8.31 18.19
C GLY A 339 57.58 -8.78 18.62
N THR A 340 57.47 -9.31 19.84
CA THR A 340 56.20 -9.65 20.48
C THR A 340 55.38 -8.38 20.72
N GLY A 341 54.42 -8.12 19.84
CA GLY A 341 53.36 -7.12 20.03
C GLY A 341 52.01 -7.79 19.96
N HIS A 342 51.34 -7.93 21.10
CA HIS A 342 49.93 -8.33 21.15
C HIS A 342 49.07 -7.30 20.41
N GLN A 343 48.67 -7.62 19.19
CA GLN A 343 47.65 -6.87 18.46
C GLN A 343 46.29 -7.31 19.01
N GLY A 344 45.80 -6.55 20.01
CA GLY A 344 44.46 -6.73 20.54
C GLY A 344 43.43 -6.48 19.44
N ASN A 345 42.65 -7.50 19.10
CA ASN A 345 41.41 -7.36 18.35
C ASN A 345 40.44 -6.49 19.17
N THR A 346 40.47 -5.18 18.97
CA THR A 346 39.38 -4.29 19.38
C THR A 346 38.20 -4.57 18.46
N SER A 347 37.24 -5.32 18.98
CA SER A 347 35.89 -5.44 18.43
C SER A 347 35.25 -4.04 18.48
N ASP A 348 35.42 -3.25 17.41
CA ASP A 348 34.68 -2.00 17.21
C ASP A 348 33.19 -2.32 17.20
N CYS A 349 32.55 -2.05 18.33
CA CYS A 349 31.11 -2.14 18.47
C CYS A 349 30.50 -1.05 17.56
N ASP A 350 29.61 -1.47 16.66
CA ASP A 350 29.08 -0.68 15.55
C ASP A 350 28.02 0.34 16.04
N THR A 351 28.42 1.24 16.92
CA THR A 351 27.57 2.30 17.53
C THR A 351 26.91 3.17 16.46
N ALA A 352 27.58 3.38 15.32
CA ALA A 352 27.03 4.11 14.18
C ALA A 352 25.81 3.41 13.57
N SER A 353 25.82 2.08 13.52
CA SER A 353 24.67 1.31 13.06
C SER A 353 23.47 1.48 14.00
N ALA A 354 23.67 1.44 15.32
CA ALA A 354 22.60 1.61 16.31
C ALA A 354 21.95 3.01 16.27
N PHE A 355 22.77 4.07 16.13
CA PHE A 355 22.25 5.44 15.95
C PHE A 355 21.53 5.63 14.62
N TYR A 356 21.99 4.97 13.55
CA TYR A 356 21.28 4.95 12.27
C TYR A 356 19.92 4.27 12.41
N TRP A 357 19.85 3.07 13.01
CA TRP A 357 18.58 2.37 13.25
C TRP A 357 17.59 3.19 14.10
N MET A 358 18.07 3.88 15.14
CA MET A 358 17.23 4.73 16.00
C MET A 358 16.75 6.00 15.27
N GLY A 359 17.63 6.67 14.51
CA GLY A 359 17.27 7.85 13.71
C GLY A 359 16.30 7.53 12.57
N MET A 360 16.43 6.35 11.96
CA MET A 360 15.54 5.91 10.88
C MET A 360 14.18 5.43 11.40
N ALA A 361 14.13 4.81 12.59
CA ALA A 361 12.88 4.52 13.28
C ALA A 361 12.08 5.80 13.55
N THR A 362 12.73 6.87 14.01
CA THR A 362 12.08 8.17 14.19
C THR A 362 11.62 8.81 12.88
N ILE A 363 12.36 8.66 11.78
CA ILE A 363 11.91 9.18 10.48
C ILE A 363 10.70 8.38 9.96
N SER A 364 10.69 7.05 10.14
CA SER A 364 9.59 6.19 9.71
C SER A 364 8.29 6.43 10.48
N THR A 365 8.35 6.95 11.71
CA THR A 365 7.17 7.33 12.50
C THR A 365 6.76 8.79 12.27
N ILE A 366 7.71 9.71 12.06
CA ILE A 366 7.43 11.14 11.86
C ILE A 366 6.95 11.43 10.42
N ALA A 367 7.51 10.76 9.41
CA ALA A 367 7.14 10.98 8.01
C ALA A 367 5.64 10.76 7.71
N PRO A 368 4.96 9.71 8.20
CA PRO A 368 3.52 9.53 8.01
C PRO A 368 2.65 10.46 8.89
N LEU A 369 3.21 11.09 9.94
CA LEU A 369 2.52 12.09 10.77
C LEU A 369 2.64 13.53 10.19
N SER A 370 3.54 13.74 9.23
CA SER A 370 3.75 15.02 8.55
C SER A 370 2.50 15.59 7.84
N PRO A 371 1.68 14.80 7.12
CA PRO A 371 0.47 15.30 6.47
C PRO A 371 -0.57 15.86 7.46
N THR A 372 -0.69 15.23 8.64
CA THR A 372 -1.56 15.69 9.74
C THR A 372 -1.07 16.98 10.41
N VAL A 373 0.24 17.25 10.41
CA VAL A 373 0.83 18.50 10.94
C VAL A 373 0.78 19.63 9.91
N LEU A 374 0.81 19.29 8.61
CA LEU A 374 0.77 20.24 7.49
C LEU A 374 -0.64 20.55 6.98
N GLY A 375 -1.68 20.03 7.62
CA GLY A 375 -3.08 20.34 7.27
C GLY A 375 -3.52 19.77 5.91
N ILE A 376 -2.85 18.73 5.40
CA ILE A 376 -3.26 18.04 4.19
C ILE A 376 -4.33 17.02 4.59
N THR A 377 -5.59 17.43 4.51
CA THR A 377 -6.73 16.52 4.63
C THR A 377 -6.91 15.75 3.32
N ALA A 378 -7.24 14.46 3.45
CA ALA A 378 -7.65 13.59 2.34
C ALA A 378 -8.89 14.12 1.60
#